data_AF-A0A7S2LFH0-F1
#
_entry.id   AF-A0A7S2LFH0-F1
#
_cell.length_a   1.000
_cell.length_b   1.000
_cell.length_c   1.000
_cell.angle_alpha   90.00
_cell.angle_beta   90.00
_cell.angle_gamma   90.00
#
_symmetry.space_group_name_H-M   'P 1'
#
loop_
_entity.id
_entity.type
_entity.pdbx_description
1 polymer ?
#
loop_
_entity_poly.entity_id
_entity_poly.type
_entity_poly.pdbx_seq_one_letter_code
_entity_poly.pdbx_strand_id
1 'polypeptide(L)'
;MMKLSTTAILLLSLTHHVYVSSFHTPQPHVVRRRSAADGESTQQHSRGLVYPGLLPTSTAHTHSSCSSSTALFGIPKMFRWLTDQYPNILNRRLGSAQSIPPIDNFYLDMNGIIHPCTHGNNEDEITLLDETEMFKKIFGYVDRLYKIVKPKKVLYLAVDGVAPRAKMNQQRSRRFRSSKEAEALAAKLLARDGSLPEQAAFDSNCITPGTDFMLKLGLAMRKWVEYKQKTDPVWKNGCDVVISGPDVPGEGEHKVMDYIRETYSQYDPDDPSKSHPHWSPGLTHVLYGLDADLIMLGLATHEPNFMLLREKMSVVMAGRGRHKHRKKKDMLEYTRDDFELLELRALREMFTIQFRKFADPGRLDAEYDVRRVIDDFIFICMFVGNDFLPHVPHLEIDNGALSLMLNNYIDLLPEWGGYLTNKGAIHPGRLEHFFYNLAVFEEEHFRRRAYEENEPGWGLGTENELEKDDFYGVWYGASKTPKMAKEANQKFVVETNIFESAADEGDQASPEVRALDE
;
A
#
# COMPACT_ATOMS: atom_id res chain seq x y z
N MET A 1 -48.72 4.20 14.80
CA MET A 1 -49.06 2.81 15.15
C MET A 1 -48.42 1.88 14.13
N MET A 2 -47.72 0.83 14.60
CA MET A 2 -47.08 -0.30 13.87
C MET A 2 -45.99 0.10 12.84
N LYS A 3 -44.66 -0.06 13.03
CA LYS A 3 -43.79 -1.19 13.46
C LYS A 3 -44.08 -2.52 12.75
N LEU A 4 -43.18 -2.91 11.83
CA LEU A 4 -42.76 -4.28 11.44
C LEU A 4 -41.54 -4.09 10.49
N SER A 5 -40.30 -4.25 10.94
CA SER A 5 -39.53 -5.48 11.21
C SER A 5 -38.75 -5.98 9.99
N THR A 6 -37.45 -5.72 10.08
CA THR A 6 -36.30 -6.47 9.59
C THR A 6 -36.56 -7.99 9.51
N THR A 7 -36.02 -8.65 8.47
CA THR A 7 -35.58 -10.07 8.33
C THR A 7 -36.06 -10.72 7.02
N ALA A 8 -35.26 -10.61 5.96
CA ALA A 8 -35.14 -11.48 4.78
C ALA A 8 -34.14 -10.75 3.86
N ILE A 9 -32.99 -11.27 3.44
CA ILE A 9 -32.77 -12.46 2.63
C ILE A 9 -31.31 -12.88 2.84
N LEU A 10 -31.11 -14.05 3.45
CA LEU A 10 -29.86 -14.81 3.45
C LEU A 10 -30.31 -16.28 3.54
N LEU A 11 -29.81 -17.13 2.63
CA LEU A 11 -30.06 -18.57 2.41
C LEU A 11 -30.99 -18.95 1.24
N LEU A 12 -30.36 -19.24 0.09
CA LEU A 12 -30.69 -20.32 -0.84
C LEU A 12 -29.35 -20.93 -1.29
N SER A 13 -28.79 -21.89 -0.54
CA SER A 13 -28.69 -23.33 -0.89
C SER A 13 -28.47 -23.57 -2.39
N LEU A 14 -27.25 -23.87 -2.83
CA LEU A 14 -26.72 -25.25 -2.95
C LEU A 14 -27.76 -26.25 -3.48
N THR A 15 -27.62 -26.59 -4.76
CA THR A 15 -27.74 -27.94 -5.33
C THR A 15 -27.53 -27.82 -6.84
N HIS A 16 -26.43 -28.36 -7.38
CA HIS A 16 -26.50 -29.24 -8.56
C HIS A 16 -25.14 -29.88 -8.88
N HIS A 17 -25.17 -31.20 -8.76
CA HIS A 17 -24.44 -32.23 -9.50
C HIS A 17 -22.92 -32.17 -9.65
N VAL A 18 -22.29 -32.95 -8.76
CA VAL A 18 -21.08 -33.73 -8.97
C VAL A 18 -21.18 -34.53 -10.27
N TYR A 19 -20.27 -34.25 -11.21
CA TYR A 19 -19.81 -35.22 -12.21
C TYR A 19 -18.30 -35.38 -12.03
N VAL A 20 -17.92 -36.53 -11.48
CA VAL A 20 -16.53 -36.99 -11.43
C VAL A 20 -16.22 -37.57 -12.81
N SER A 21 -15.38 -36.90 -13.59
CA SER A 21 -14.73 -37.49 -14.76
C SER A 21 -13.22 -37.45 -14.56
N SER A 22 -12.66 -38.61 -14.30
CA SER A 22 -11.25 -38.94 -14.29
C SER A 22 -10.62 -38.56 -15.64
N PHE A 23 -9.64 -37.67 -15.63
CA PHE A 23 -8.78 -37.42 -16.80
C PHE A 23 -7.37 -37.90 -16.52
N HIS A 24 -7.01 -38.97 -17.23
CA HIS A 24 -5.65 -39.45 -17.46
C HIS A 24 -4.81 -38.33 -18.09
N THR A 25 -3.63 -38.08 -17.55
CA THR A 25 -2.55 -37.35 -18.22
C THR A 25 -1.82 -38.30 -19.18
N PRO A 26 -1.77 -38.06 -20.49
CA PRO A 26 -0.81 -38.70 -21.39
C PRO A 26 0.50 -37.91 -21.38
N GLN A 27 1.63 -38.62 -21.22
CA GLN A 27 2.97 -38.05 -21.41
C GLN A 27 3.20 -37.60 -22.86
N PRO A 28 3.97 -36.52 -23.09
CA PRO A 28 4.34 -36.14 -24.45
C PRO A 28 5.50 -36.98 -25.00
N HIS A 29 5.25 -37.62 -26.13
CA HIS A 29 6.26 -38.22 -27.00
C HIS A 29 7.11 -37.15 -27.69
N VAL A 30 8.44 -37.25 -27.56
CA VAL A 30 9.41 -36.46 -28.31
C VAL A 30 9.73 -37.16 -29.63
N VAL A 31 9.42 -36.51 -30.76
CA VAL A 31 9.88 -36.93 -32.10
C VAL A 31 10.78 -35.85 -32.68
N ARG A 32 12.06 -36.20 -32.85
CA ARG A 32 13.10 -35.43 -33.56
C ARG A 32 12.75 -35.19 -35.02
N ARG A 33 13.21 -34.06 -35.59
CA ARG A 33 13.84 -34.04 -36.92
C ARG A 33 14.93 -32.96 -37.02
N ARG A 34 16.05 -33.37 -37.62
CA ARG A 34 17.29 -32.61 -37.93
C ARG A 34 17.21 -31.98 -39.33
N SER A 35 17.94 -30.88 -39.54
CA SER A 35 18.86 -30.61 -40.67
C SER A 35 19.56 -29.26 -40.40
N ALA A 36 20.85 -29.20 -40.03
CA ALA A 36 22.06 -29.29 -40.87
C ALA A 36 22.24 -28.12 -41.87
N ALA A 37 23.21 -27.22 -41.62
CA ALA A 37 24.35 -26.90 -42.53
C ALA A 37 25.11 -25.62 -42.08
N ASP A 38 26.38 -25.82 -41.74
CA ASP A 38 27.62 -25.13 -42.15
C ASP A 38 27.86 -23.61 -42.01
N GLY A 39 29.05 -23.31 -41.43
CA GLY A 39 30.03 -22.39 -42.04
C GLY A 39 30.47 -21.16 -41.24
N GLU A 40 31.68 -21.24 -40.64
CA GLU A 40 32.75 -20.22 -40.55
C GLU A 40 32.45 -18.78 -40.03
N SER A 41 33.35 -17.97 -39.48
CA SER A 41 34.59 -18.07 -38.71
C SER A 41 34.92 -16.61 -38.28
N THR A 42 35.52 -16.45 -37.10
CA THR A 42 36.46 -15.38 -36.68
C THR A 42 36.05 -13.91 -36.43
N GLN A 43 36.45 -13.48 -35.21
CA GLN A 43 36.96 -12.15 -34.78
C GLN A 43 36.00 -10.97 -34.61
N GLN A 44 35.74 -10.62 -33.34
CA GLN A 44 35.34 -9.27 -32.93
C GLN A 44 36.33 -8.65 -31.94
N HIS A 45 36.64 -7.40 -32.24
CA HIS A 45 37.56 -6.50 -31.58
C HIS A 45 37.08 -6.04 -30.20
N SER A 46 38.05 -5.95 -29.29
CA SER A 46 38.02 -5.35 -27.97
C SER A 46 38.08 -3.81 -28.01
N ARG A 47 37.19 -3.14 -27.27
CA ARG A 47 37.33 -1.81 -26.62
C ARG A 47 36.31 -1.80 -25.47
N GLY A 48 36.60 -1.66 -24.18
CA GLY A 48 37.74 -1.07 -23.49
C GLY A 48 37.42 0.36 -23.07
N LEU A 49 36.60 0.56 -22.03
CA LEU A 49 36.48 1.83 -21.31
C LEU A 49 36.29 1.58 -19.81
N VAL A 50 37.18 2.22 -19.05
CA VAL A 50 37.47 2.11 -17.62
C VAL A 50 36.79 3.25 -16.88
N TYR A 51 36.27 3.01 -15.67
CA TYR A 51 36.14 4.04 -14.62
C TYR A 51 36.60 3.48 -13.26
N PRO A 52 37.23 4.31 -12.40
CA PRO A 52 38.14 3.86 -11.35
C PRO A 52 37.47 3.58 -10.01
N GLY A 53 38.13 2.74 -9.22
CA GLY A 53 37.70 2.29 -7.90
C GLY A 53 37.78 3.31 -6.77
N LEU A 54 37.04 3.02 -5.72
CA LEU A 54 37.20 3.55 -4.37
C LEU A 54 37.04 2.38 -3.39
N LEU A 55 38.10 2.16 -2.60
CA LEU A 55 38.21 1.19 -1.51
C LEU A 55 37.23 1.53 -0.37
N PRO A 56 36.64 0.56 0.34
CA PRO A 56 35.89 0.83 1.55
C PRO A 56 36.82 0.83 2.78
N THR A 57 36.87 1.96 3.47
CA THR A 57 37.43 2.08 4.82
C THR A 57 36.40 1.68 5.87
N SER A 58 36.82 0.77 6.75
CA SER A 58 36.27 0.45 8.08
C SER A 58 35.38 1.52 8.73
N THR A 59 34.16 1.15 9.10
CA THR A 59 33.43 1.75 10.24
C THR A 59 32.48 0.72 10.88
N ALA A 60 32.37 0.83 12.20
CA ALA A 60 31.83 -0.15 13.13
C ALA A 60 30.34 -0.49 12.93
N HIS A 61 30.02 -1.78 13.09
CA HIS A 61 28.66 -2.27 13.23
C HIS A 61 28.02 -1.70 14.50
N THR A 62 27.05 -0.81 14.31
CA THR A 62 26.07 -0.48 15.34
C THR A 62 24.83 -1.31 15.06
N HIS A 63 24.38 -2.08 16.07
CA HIS A 63 23.15 -2.84 16.02
C HIS A 63 21.98 -1.92 15.67
N SER A 64 21.47 -2.04 14.43
CA SER A 64 20.20 -1.46 14.02
C SER A 64 19.09 -2.31 14.65
N SER A 65 18.54 -1.85 15.76
CA SER A 65 17.28 -2.37 16.27
C SER A 65 16.22 -2.23 15.18
N CYS A 66 15.52 -3.33 14.89
CA CYS A 66 14.36 -3.37 14.02
C CYS A 66 13.35 -2.32 14.50
N SER A 67 13.30 -1.18 13.81
CA SER A 67 12.29 -0.16 14.08
C SER A 67 10.98 -0.70 13.52
N SER A 68 10.06 -1.07 14.41
CA SER A 68 8.66 -1.31 14.05
C SER A 68 8.16 -0.09 13.29
N SER A 69 8.02 -0.20 11.96
CA SER A 69 7.47 0.88 11.16
C SER A 69 6.07 1.15 11.67
N THR A 70 5.82 2.38 12.10
CA THR A 70 4.47 2.92 12.28
C THR A 70 3.73 2.64 10.97
N ALA A 71 2.87 1.63 10.99
CA ALA A 71 2.05 1.27 9.85
C ALA A 71 1.11 2.45 9.59
N LEU A 72 1.49 3.32 8.65
CA LEU A 72 0.52 4.12 7.92
C LEU A 72 -0.30 3.12 7.14
N PHE A 73 -1.55 2.98 7.57
CA PHE A 73 -2.54 2.14 6.95
C PHE A 73 -2.97 2.71 5.59
N GLY A 74 -3.60 1.88 4.75
CA GLY A 74 -3.61 2.00 3.29
C GLY A 74 -2.47 1.18 2.66
N ILE A 75 -2.40 1.12 1.34
CA ILE A 75 -1.36 0.37 0.61
C ILE A 75 0.02 1.03 0.84
N PRO A 76 0.91 0.50 1.72
CA PRO A 76 2.10 1.22 2.15
C PRO A 76 3.07 1.45 0.99
N LYS A 77 3.69 2.63 0.91
CA LYS A 77 4.73 2.95 -0.10
C LYS A 77 4.24 2.93 -1.56
N MET A 78 2.96 2.66 -1.83
CA MET A 78 2.38 2.71 -3.17
C MET A 78 2.54 4.06 -3.84
N PHE A 79 2.31 5.15 -3.09
CA PHE A 79 2.55 6.50 -3.60
C PHE A 79 3.98 6.66 -4.12
N ARG A 80 4.97 6.19 -3.37
CA ARG A 80 6.38 6.26 -3.75
C ARG A 80 6.63 5.44 -5.02
N TRP A 81 6.17 4.19 -5.04
CA TRP A 81 6.28 3.32 -6.23
C TRP A 81 5.67 3.99 -7.46
N LEU A 82 4.46 4.55 -7.37
CA LEU A 82 3.79 5.26 -8.46
C LEU A 82 4.60 6.47 -8.94
N THR A 83 5.12 7.29 -8.03
CA THR A 83 5.90 8.49 -8.41
C THR A 83 7.28 8.16 -8.95
N ASP A 84 7.86 7.02 -8.57
CA ASP A 84 9.13 6.53 -9.10
C ASP A 84 8.93 5.96 -10.52
N GLN A 85 7.82 5.24 -10.76
CA GLN A 85 7.47 4.70 -12.09
C GLN A 85 6.97 5.79 -13.06
N TYR A 86 6.19 6.76 -12.57
CA TYR A 86 5.59 7.81 -13.38
C TYR A 86 5.89 9.21 -12.81
N PRO A 87 7.12 9.74 -12.95
CA PRO A 87 7.51 11.00 -12.30
C PRO A 87 6.68 12.23 -12.69
N ASN A 88 6.08 12.21 -13.89
CA ASN A 88 5.32 13.33 -14.44
C ASN A 88 3.91 13.49 -13.86
N ILE A 89 3.42 12.55 -13.06
CA ILE A 89 2.08 12.64 -12.46
C ILE A 89 2.01 13.60 -11.26
N LEU A 90 3.16 14.14 -10.82
CA LEU A 90 3.27 14.93 -9.60
C LEU A 90 3.63 16.38 -9.91
N ASN A 91 2.68 17.28 -9.68
CA ASN A 91 2.87 18.71 -9.81
C ASN A 91 3.29 19.32 -8.45
N ARG A 92 4.60 19.61 -8.34
CA ARG A 92 5.22 20.12 -7.11
C ARG A 92 5.28 21.65 -7.00
N ARG A 93 4.85 22.38 -8.05
CA ARG A 93 5.12 23.82 -8.20
C ARG A 93 3.92 24.69 -7.88
N LEU A 94 3.17 24.38 -6.81
CA LEU A 94 1.94 25.10 -6.42
C LEU A 94 2.14 26.58 -6.03
N GLY A 95 3.39 27.01 -5.82
CA GLY A 95 3.75 28.39 -5.48
C GLY A 95 3.66 29.39 -6.63
N SER A 96 3.69 28.96 -7.90
CA SER A 96 3.52 29.86 -9.04
C SER A 96 2.04 30.11 -9.32
N ALA A 97 1.64 31.35 -9.65
CA ALA A 97 0.24 31.78 -9.75
C ALA A 97 -0.61 31.03 -10.80
N GLN A 98 -0.01 30.18 -11.64
CA GLN A 98 -0.64 29.42 -12.73
C GLN A 98 -0.53 27.90 -12.56
N SER A 99 -0.06 27.42 -11.41
CA SER A 99 0.27 26.00 -11.20
C SER A 99 -0.89 25.11 -10.77
N ILE A 100 -1.91 25.68 -10.14
CA ILE A 100 -3.14 24.97 -9.78
C ILE A 100 -4.14 25.22 -10.93
N PRO A 101 -4.55 24.18 -11.68
CA PRO A 101 -5.59 24.35 -12.68
C PRO A 101 -6.89 24.80 -11.99
N PRO A 102 -7.81 25.51 -12.66
CA PRO A 102 -9.06 25.91 -12.04
C PRO A 102 -9.83 24.69 -11.51
N ILE A 103 -10.17 24.69 -10.21
CA ILE A 103 -10.83 23.57 -9.54
C ILE A 103 -12.32 23.87 -9.42
N ASP A 104 -13.17 22.92 -9.83
CA ASP A 104 -14.61 23.05 -9.69
C ASP A 104 -15.08 22.48 -8.35
N ASN A 105 -14.69 21.24 -8.07
CA ASN A 105 -15.14 20.49 -6.92
C ASN A 105 -13.97 20.14 -6.00
N PHE A 106 -14.07 20.49 -4.71
CA PHE A 106 -13.06 20.18 -3.71
C PHE A 106 -13.66 19.35 -2.58
N TYR A 107 -13.04 18.20 -2.31
CA TYR A 107 -13.49 17.23 -1.33
C TYR A 107 -12.44 17.11 -0.22
N LEU A 108 -12.88 17.15 1.04
CA LEU A 108 -12.04 16.97 2.21
C LEU A 108 -12.48 15.72 2.96
N ASP A 109 -11.59 14.74 3.07
CA ASP A 109 -11.66 13.77 4.16
C ASP A 109 -11.21 14.47 5.45
N MET A 110 -12.18 14.76 6.32
CA MET A 110 -11.96 15.49 7.55
C MET A 110 -11.21 14.67 8.59
N ASN A 111 -11.24 13.34 8.53
CA ASN A 111 -10.51 12.51 9.49
C ASN A 111 -9.00 12.68 9.31
N GLY A 112 -8.53 12.81 8.07
CA GLY A 112 -7.15 13.21 7.74
C GLY A 112 -6.74 14.59 8.27
N ILE A 113 -7.67 15.44 8.73
CA ILE A 113 -7.41 16.76 9.35
C ILE A 113 -7.58 16.73 10.86
N ILE A 114 -8.65 16.09 11.36
CA ILE A 114 -9.00 16.05 12.79
C ILE A 114 -7.89 15.40 13.60
N HIS A 115 -7.33 14.29 13.13
CA HIS A 115 -6.26 13.59 13.83
C HIS A 115 -4.99 14.47 13.98
N PRO A 116 -4.39 15.01 12.90
CA PRO A 116 -3.25 15.91 13.01
C PRO A 116 -3.49 17.18 13.83
N CYS A 117 -4.67 17.80 13.74
CA CYS A 117 -4.98 19.04 14.46
C CYS A 117 -5.26 18.84 15.97
N THR A 118 -5.59 17.63 16.40
CA THR A 118 -5.88 17.34 17.82
C THR A 118 -4.64 16.88 18.58
N HIS A 119 -3.95 15.84 18.11
CA HIS A 119 -2.86 15.18 18.83
C HIS A 119 -1.63 14.91 17.96
N GLY A 120 -1.50 15.64 16.84
CA GLY A 120 -0.65 15.25 15.72
C GLY A 120 0.77 14.80 16.10
N ASN A 121 1.08 13.51 15.95
CA ASN A 121 2.40 12.86 15.90
C ASN A 121 3.56 13.41 16.77
N ASN A 122 3.30 14.08 17.91
CA ASN A 122 4.33 14.38 18.91
C ASN A 122 4.41 13.16 19.84
N GLU A 123 5.35 12.27 19.56
CA GLU A 123 5.51 10.98 20.26
C GLU A 123 5.94 11.13 21.73
N ASP A 124 6.45 12.31 22.11
CA ASP A 124 7.10 12.54 23.41
C ASP A 124 6.28 13.41 24.38
N GLU A 125 5.08 13.86 24.00
CA GLU A 125 4.28 14.79 24.79
C GLU A 125 2.83 14.33 24.94
N ILE A 126 2.27 14.47 26.15
CA ILE A 126 0.84 14.27 26.38
C ILE A 126 0.10 15.49 25.81
N THR A 127 -0.80 15.23 24.88
CA THR A 127 -1.72 16.26 24.38
C THR A 127 -2.79 16.54 25.43
N LEU A 128 -2.97 17.80 25.80
CA LEU A 128 -3.99 18.21 26.75
C LEU A 128 -5.34 18.40 26.06
N LEU A 129 -6.42 18.03 26.75
CA LEU A 129 -7.78 18.21 26.24
C LEU A 129 -8.18 19.71 26.31
N ASP A 130 -8.30 20.32 25.14
CA ASP A 130 -8.93 21.63 24.92
C ASP A 130 -9.73 21.59 23.61
N GLU A 131 -11.03 21.27 23.71
CA GLU A 131 -11.92 21.18 22.54
C GLU A 131 -11.97 22.49 21.75
N THR A 132 -11.89 23.64 22.43
CA THR A 132 -12.03 24.95 21.77
C THR A 132 -10.82 25.25 20.89
N GLU A 133 -9.61 25.07 21.42
CA GLU A 133 -8.38 25.26 20.64
C GLU A 133 -8.23 24.21 19.54
N MET A 134 -8.63 22.96 19.81
CA MET A 134 -8.66 21.91 18.78
C MET A 134 -9.60 22.27 17.61
N PHE A 135 -10.83 22.72 17.90
CA PHE A 135 -11.78 23.13 16.88
C PHE A 135 -11.28 24.34 16.09
N LYS A 136 -10.68 25.33 16.75
CA LYS A 136 -10.04 26.47 16.07
C LYS A 136 -8.94 26.03 15.11
N LYS A 137 -8.08 25.08 15.52
CA LYS A 137 -7.04 24.52 14.65
C LYS A 137 -7.62 23.80 13.43
N ILE A 138 -8.60 22.93 13.63
CA ILE A 138 -9.30 22.20 12.55
C ILE A 138 -9.90 23.19 11.56
N PHE A 139 -10.69 24.16 12.04
CA PHE A 139 -11.37 25.15 11.19
C PHE A 139 -10.40 26.11 10.50
N GLY A 140 -9.33 26.51 11.19
CA GLY A 140 -8.25 27.32 10.61
C GLY A 140 -7.54 26.59 9.47
N TYR A 141 -7.34 25.27 9.60
CA TYR A 141 -6.74 24.47 8.55
C TYR A 141 -7.66 24.29 7.34
N VAL A 142 -8.96 24.02 7.56
CA VAL A 142 -9.96 23.96 6.47
C VAL A 142 -10.04 25.31 5.74
N ASP A 143 -10.06 26.43 6.46
CA ASP A 143 -10.05 27.78 5.85
C ASP A 143 -8.83 28.00 4.95
N ARG A 144 -7.66 27.53 5.40
CA ARG A 144 -6.42 27.61 4.64
C ARG A 144 -6.49 26.78 3.37
N LEU A 145 -6.91 25.53 3.45
CA LEU A 145 -7.09 24.66 2.28
C LEU A 145 -8.09 25.26 1.29
N TYR A 146 -9.23 25.75 1.78
CA TYR A 146 -10.23 26.42 0.96
C TYR A 146 -9.68 27.64 0.21
N LYS A 147 -8.88 28.48 0.88
CA LYS A 147 -8.25 29.67 0.27
C LYS A 147 -7.09 29.34 -0.69
N ILE A 148 -6.46 28.18 -0.53
CA ILE A 148 -5.45 27.66 -1.47
C ILE A 148 -6.14 27.18 -2.75
N VAL A 149 -7.14 26.31 -2.61
CA VAL A 149 -7.81 25.61 -3.71
C VAL A 149 -8.80 26.49 -4.46
N LYS A 150 -9.61 27.28 -3.73
CA LYS A 150 -10.66 28.17 -4.28
C LYS A 150 -11.61 27.45 -5.24
N PRO A 151 -12.35 26.42 -4.77
CA PRO A 151 -13.29 25.69 -5.60
C PRO A 151 -14.40 26.60 -6.14
N LYS A 152 -14.87 26.33 -7.36
CA LYS A 152 -15.90 27.13 -8.04
C LYS A 152 -17.34 26.64 -7.84
N LYS A 153 -17.53 25.33 -7.63
CA LYS A 153 -18.85 24.68 -7.65
C LYS A 153 -19.21 24.12 -6.28
N VAL A 154 -18.38 23.23 -5.70
CA VAL A 154 -18.65 22.65 -4.39
C VAL A 154 -17.41 22.45 -3.53
N LEU A 155 -17.56 22.69 -2.23
CA LEU A 155 -16.71 22.19 -1.15
C LEU A 155 -17.49 21.12 -0.39
N TYR A 156 -17.01 19.88 -0.42
CA TYR A 156 -17.62 18.77 0.30
C TYR A 156 -16.75 18.38 1.51
N LEU A 157 -17.30 18.52 2.71
CA LEU A 157 -16.65 18.17 3.97
C LEU A 157 -17.19 16.83 4.46
N ALA A 158 -16.37 15.78 4.39
CA ALA A 158 -16.74 14.43 4.77
C ALA A 158 -16.10 14.04 6.10
N VAL A 159 -16.91 13.85 7.13
CA VAL A 159 -16.48 13.30 8.43
C VAL A 159 -16.88 11.82 8.49
N ASP A 160 -16.03 10.96 9.03
CA ASP A 160 -16.39 9.54 9.20
C ASP A 160 -17.67 9.40 10.02
N GLY A 161 -18.59 8.58 9.51
CA GLY A 161 -19.73 8.05 10.23
C GLY A 161 -19.52 6.58 10.62
N VAL A 162 -20.61 5.89 10.92
CA VAL A 162 -20.56 4.46 11.24
C VAL A 162 -20.07 3.68 10.02
N ALA A 163 -18.89 3.06 10.14
CA ALA A 163 -18.24 2.31 9.07
C ALA A 163 -18.76 0.86 8.97
N PRO A 164 -18.56 0.18 7.82
CA PRO A 164 -18.88 -1.24 7.67
C PRO A 164 -18.10 -2.14 8.63
N ARG A 165 -18.64 -3.33 8.92
CA ARG A 165 -18.03 -4.30 9.85
C ARG A 165 -16.58 -4.66 9.49
N ALA A 166 -16.28 -4.77 8.19
CA ALA A 166 -14.93 -5.08 7.71
C ALA A 166 -13.91 -4.03 8.21
N LYS A 167 -14.24 -2.74 8.08
CA LYS A 167 -13.44 -1.63 8.60
C LYS A 167 -13.41 -1.59 10.13
N MET A 168 -14.53 -1.90 10.80
CA MET A 168 -14.61 -1.85 12.27
C MET A 168 -13.56 -2.74 12.95
N ASN A 169 -13.24 -3.91 12.38
CA ASN A 169 -12.19 -4.77 12.93
C ASN A 169 -10.81 -4.10 12.88
N GLN A 170 -10.50 -3.44 11.76
CA GLN A 170 -9.26 -2.71 11.59
C GLN A 170 -9.20 -1.50 12.54
N GLN A 171 -10.28 -0.70 12.60
CA GLN A 171 -10.38 0.43 13.53
C GLN A 171 -10.23 -0.02 14.99
N ARG A 172 -10.85 -1.14 15.37
CA ARG A 172 -10.69 -1.73 16.70
C ARG A 172 -9.22 -2.02 16.99
N SER A 173 -8.52 -2.74 16.11
CA SER A 173 -7.11 -3.06 16.28
C SER A 173 -6.24 -1.81 16.42
N ARG A 174 -6.52 -0.75 15.65
CA ARG A 174 -5.82 0.55 15.79
C ARG A 174 -6.01 1.16 17.17
N ARG A 175 -7.26 1.22 17.65
CA ARG A 175 -7.61 1.82 18.96
C ARG A 175 -7.00 1.05 20.14
N PHE A 176 -6.96 -0.28 20.06
CA PHE A 176 -6.29 -1.10 21.08
C PHE A 176 -4.78 -0.80 21.13
N ARG A 177 -4.14 -0.59 19.97
CA ARG A 177 -2.72 -0.24 19.89
C ARG A 177 -2.45 1.15 20.45
N SER A 178 -3.24 2.16 20.03
CA SER A 178 -3.04 3.54 20.49
C SER A 178 -3.23 3.68 22.00
N SER A 179 -4.21 2.98 22.60
CA SER A 179 -4.37 2.96 24.05
C SER A 179 -3.17 2.38 24.78
N LYS A 180 -2.57 1.29 24.26
CA LYS A 180 -1.37 0.67 24.84
C LYS A 180 -0.14 1.58 24.70
N GLU A 181 -0.01 2.26 23.56
CA GLU A 181 1.06 3.24 23.32
C GLU A 181 0.94 4.45 24.25
N ALA A 182 -0.28 4.96 24.47
CA ALA A 182 -0.54 6.05 25.41
C ALA A 182 -0.23 5.66 26.86
N GLU A 183 -0.59 4.45 27.29
CA GLU A 183 -0.25 3.91 28.61
C GLU A 183 1.28 3.83 28.78
N ALA A 184 1.99 3.29 27.78
CA ALA A 184 3.44 3.20 27.80
C ALA A 184 4.12 4.58 27.83
N LEU A 185 3.57 5.57 27.13
CA LEU A 185 4.07 6.94 27.16
C LEU A 185 3.86 7.59 28.53
N ALA A 186 2.68 7.44 29.12
CA ALA A 186 2.40 7.94 30.47
C ALA A 186 3.34 7.34 31.51
N ALA A 187 3.60 6.02 31.45
CA ALA A 187 4.56 5.36 32.33
C ALA A 187 5.99 5.91 32.18
N LYS A 188 6.42 6.18 30.93
CA LYS A 188 7.74 6.79 30.66
C LYS A 188 7.85 8.21 31.21
N LEU A 189 6.81 9.03 31.05
CA LEU A 189 6.79 10.40 31.56
C LEU A 189 6.77 10.45 33.08
N LEU A 190 5.99 9.58 33.73
CA LEU A 190 6.01 9.46 35.19
C LEU A 190 7.39 9.05 35.71
N ALA A 191 8.08 8.13 35.02
CA ALA A 191 9.43 7.72 35.39
C ALA A 191 10.47 8.83 35.19
N ARG A 192 10.29 9.69 34.19
CA ARG A 192 11.21 10.80 33.86
C ARG A 192 10.99 12.03 34.74
N ASP A 193 9.74 12.47 34.85
CA ASP A 193 9.34 13.77 35.40
C ASP A 193 8.73 13.66 36.81
N GLY A 194 8.52 12.44 37.32
CA GLY A 194 7.98 12.17 38.66
C GLY A 194 6.49 12.50 38.83
N SER A 195 5.86 13.08 37.81
CA SER A 195 4.44 13.45 37.81
C SER A 195 3.89 13.46 36.38
N LEU A 196 2.56 13.31 36.26
CA LEU A 196 1.83 13.52 35.01
C LEU A 196 1.23 14.94 35.02
N PRO A 197 0.93 15.52 33.84
CA PRO A 197 0.22 16.80 33.77
C PRO A 197 -1.07 16.76 34.58
N GLU A 198 -1.37 17.84 35.33
CA GLU A 198 -2.60 17.95 36.12
C GLU A 198 -3.86 18.02 35.24
N GLN A 199 -3.72 18.60 34.03
CA GLN A 199 -4.81 18.70 33.07
C GLN A 199 -5.05 17.36 32.36
N ALA A 200 -6.33 17.04 32.13
CA ALA A 200 -6.73 15.80 31.50
C ALA A 200 -6.09 15.62 30.11
N ALA A 201 -5.53 14.44 29.87
CA ALA A 201 -5.01 14.04 28.56
C ALA A 201 -6.15 13.89 27.54
N PHE A 202 -5.88 14.27 26.30
CA PHE A 202 -6.78 14.03 25.18
C PHE A 202 -6.75 12.55 24.77
N ASP A 203 -7.90 11.89 24.81
CA ASP A 203 -8.06 10.53 24.30
C ASP A 203 -8.52 10.56 22.84
N SER A 204 -7.63 10.18 21.91
CA SER A 204 -7.92 10.17 20.48
C SER A 204 -9.02 9.18 20.08
N ASN A 205 -9.38 8.21 20.93
CA ASN A 205 -10.52 7.33 20.69
C ASN A 205 -11.86 8.08 20.68
N CYS A 206 -11.91 9.30 21.22
CA CYS A 206 -13.08 10.17 21.11
C CYS A 206 -13.39 10.60 19.67
N ILE A 207 -12.45 10.46 18.73
CA ILE A 207 -12.63 10.66 17.28
C ILE A 207 -13.33 9.43 16.69
N THR A 208 -14.56 9.21 17.14
CA THR A 208 -15.43 8.10 16.75
C THR A 208 -16.87 8.61 16.66
N PRO A 209 -17.65 8.23 15.63
CA PRO A 209 -19.07 8.55 15.58
C PRO A 209 -19.81 8.12 16.85
N GLY A 210 -20.70 8.98 17.34
CA GLY A 210 -21.50 8.72 18.55
C GLY A 210 -20.87 9.22 19.86
N THR A 211 -19.67 9.81 19.83
CA THR A 211 -19.08 10.47 21.01
C THR A 211 -19.57 11.91 21.14
N ASP A 212 -19.51 12.45 22.37
CA ASP A 212 -19.82 13.85 22.65
C ASP A 212 -18.91 14.82 21.87
N PHE A 213 -17.61 14.49 21.78
CA PHE A 213 -16.63 15.25 21.00
C PHE A 213 -17.05 15.39 19.54
N MET A 214 -17.42 14.28 18.86
CA MET A 214 -17.81 14.30 17.45
C MET A 214 -19.15 15.00 17.23
N LEU A 215 -20.10 14.89 18.17
CA LEU A 215 -21.35 15.64 18.13
C LEU A 215 -21.10 17.15 18.19
N LYS A 216 -20.29 17.60 19.16
CA LYS A 216 -19.91 19.02 19.31
C LYS A 216 -19.16 19.52 18.09
N LEU A 217 -18.21 18.75 17.56
CA LEU A 217 -17.46 19.10 16.35
C LEU A 217 -18.39 19.29 15.15
N GLY A 218 -19.33 18.37 14.93
CA GLY A 218 -20.30 18.47 13.84
C GLY A 218 -21.21 19.71 13.95
N LEU A 219 -21.68 20.02 15.16
CA LEU A 219 -22.48 21.23 15.42
C LEU A 219 -21.66 22.51 15.25
N ALA A 220 -20.43 22.53 15.76
CA ALA A 220 -19.52 23.67 15.65
C ALA A 220 -19.14 23.93 14.19
N MET A 221 -18.87 22.88 13.41
CA MET A 221 -18.52 22.98 12.00
C MET A 221 -19.65 23.61 11.18
N ARG A 222 -20.92 23.20 11.39
CA ARG A 222 -22.08 23.82 10.73
C ARG A 222 -22.16 25.33 11.03
N LYS A 223 -22.11 25.70 12.32
CA LYS A 223 -22.14 27.11 12.75
C LYS A 223 -20.96 27.91 12.20
N TRP A 224 -19.78 27.30 12.15
CA TRP A 224 -18.57 27.93 11.63
C TRP A 224 -18.66 28.20 10.12
N VAL A 225 -19.13 27.23 9.32
CA VAL A 225 -19.35 27.44 7.88
C VAL A 225 -20.36 28.56 7.63
N GLU A 226 -21.49 28.58 8.34
CA GLU A 226 -22.48 29.65 8.24
C GLU A 226 -21.87 31.02 8.59
N TYR A 227 -21.06 31.08 9.64
CA TYR A 227 -20.34 32.29 10.02
C TYR A 227 -19.39 32.75 8.92
N LYS A 228 -18.62 31.83 8.31
CA LYS A 228 -17.67 32.14 7.23
C LYS A 228 -18.38 32.63 5.97
N GLN A 229 -19.48 31.99 5.56
CA GLN A 229 -20.29 32.45 4.42
C GLN A 229 -20.90 33.84 4.64
N LYS A 230 -21.16 34.25 5.89
CA LYS A 230 -21.67 35.59 6.23
C LYS A 230 -20.57 36.66 6.31
N THR A 231 -19.38 36.29 6.80
CA THR A 231 -18.35 37.27 7.22
C THR A 231 -17.11 37.32 6.33
N ASP A 232 -16.76 36.23 5.65
CA ASP A 232 -15.55 36.15 4.81
C ASP A 232 -15.94 36.30 3.33
N PRO A 233 -15.50 37.37 2.63
CA PRO A 233 -15.84 37.59 1.23
C PRO A 233 -15.45 36.45 0.29
N VAL A 234 -14.41 35.69 0.60
CA VAL A 234 -13.96 34.56 -0.21
C VAL A 234 -14.97 33.42 -0.14
N TRP A 235 -15.52 33.16 1.04
CA TRP A 235 -16.55 32.13 1.24
C TRP A 235 -17.91 32.59 0.72
N LYS A 236 -18.24 33.87 0.90
CA LYS A 236 -19.52 34.45 0.45
C LYS A 236 -19.70 34.39 -1.07
N ASN A 237 -18.63 34.71 -1.82
CA ASN A 237 -18.63 34.67 -3.28
C ASN A 237 -18.09 33.34 -3.83
N GLY A 238 -18.04 32.33 -2.97
CA GLY A 238 -17.39 31.07 -3.22
C GLY A 238 -18.30 30.06 -3.90
N CYS A 239 -18.35 28.87 -3.32
CA CYS A 239 -19.04 27.70 -3.84
C CYS A 239 -20.08 27.19 -2.84
N ASP A 240 -20.89 26.23 -3.26
CA ASP A 240 -21.78 25.51 -2.35
C ASP A 240 -20.95 24.69 -1.37
N VAL A 241 -21.38 24.65 -0.10
CA VAL A 241 -20.70 23.89 0.95
C VAL A 241 -21.62 22.76 1.42
N VAL A 242 -21.18 21.52 1.22
CA VAL A 242 -21.90 20.32 1.66
C VAL A 242 -21.16 19.72 2.84
N ILE A 243 -21.87 19.48 3.94
CA ILE A 243 -21.32 18.88 5.16
C ILE A 243 -21.94 17.50 5.36
N SER A 244 -21.14 16.45 5.21
CA SER A 244 -21.50 15.09 5.59
C SER A 244 -20.90 14.78 6.96
N GLY A 245 -21.69 15.00 8.01
CA GLY A 245 -21.26 14.87 9.40
C GLY A 245 -21.12 13.42 9.89
N PRO A 246 -20.69 13.22 11.15
CA PRO A 246 -20.55 11.90 11.76
C PRO A 246 -21.89 11.19 11.99
N ASP A 247 -23.00 11.92 11.89
CA ASP A 247 -24.37 11.44 11.94
C ASP A 247 -24.83 10.72 10.66
N VAL A 248 -24.13 10.92 9.53
CA VAL A 248 -24.37 10.20 8.28
C VAL A 248 -23.50 8.93 8.29
N PRO A 249 -24.03 7.72 8.08
CA PRO A 249 -23.22 6.49 8.01
C PRO A 249 -22.21 6.48 6.85
N GLY A 250 -21.15 5.68 6.97
CA GLY A 250 -20.10 5.51 5.96
C GLY A 250 -18.80 6.25 6.28
N GLU A 251 -17.71 5.76 5.69
CA GLU A 251 -16.38 6.38 5.78
C GLU A 251 -16.33 7.66 4.94
N GLY A 252 -15.54 8.66 5.36
CA GLY A 252 -15.46 9.98 4.74
C GLY A 252 -15.09 9.90 3.26
N GLU A 253 -14.05 9.14 2.93
CA GLU A 253 -13.63 8.91 1.55
C GLU A 253 -14.72 8.24 0.71
N HIS A 254 -15.44 7.26 1.26
CA HIS A 254 -16.52 6.56 0.55
C HIS A 254 -17.76 7.44 0.35
N LYS A 255 -18.09 8.30 1.33
CA LYS A 255 -19.14 9.33 1.19
C LYS A 255 -18.84 10.31 0.07
N VAL A 256 -17.57 10.69 -0.11
CA VAL A 256 -17.14 11.51 -1.25
C VAL A 256 -17.38 10.75 -2.56
N MET A 257 -16.98 9.48 -2.63
CA MET A 257 -17.15 8.67 -3.84
C MET A 257 -18.62 8.42 -4.18
N ASP A 258 -19.47 8.19 -3.17
CA ASP A 258 -20.93 8.08 -3.32
C ASP A 258 -21.52 9.37 -3.88
N TYR A 259 -21.11 10.52 -3.34
CA TYR A 259 -21.54 11.82 -3.82
C TYR A 259 -21.18 12.06 -5.30
N ILE A 260 -19.95 11.71 -5.71
CA ILE A 260 -19.54 11.82 -7.12
C ILE A 260 -20.40 10.91 -8.01
N ARG A 261 -20.64 9.65 -7.61
CA ARG A 261 -21.49 8.73 -8.37
C ARG A 261 -22.94 9.17 -8.45
N GLU A 262 -23.48 9.71 -7.37
CA GLU A 262 -24.87 10.18 -7.30
C GLU A 262 -25.07 11.43 -8.16
N THR A 263 -24.11 12.36 -8.15
CA THR A 263 -24.19 13.55 -9.02
C THR A 263 -23.98 13.19 -10.49
N TYR A 264 -23.12 12.22 -10.80
CA TYR A 264 -22.97 11.63 -12.13
C TYR A 264 -24.26 10.97 -12.64
N SER A 265 -24.95 10.18 -11.81
CA SER A 265 -26.13 9.42 -12.24
C SER A 265 -27.33 10.30 -12.62
N GLN A 266 -27.31 11.55 -12.18
CA GLN A 266 -28.31 12.57 -12.51
C GLN A 266 -27.96 13.35 -13.78
N TYR A 267 -26.87 13.02 -14.48
CA TYR A 267 -26.52 13.67 -15.73
C TYR A 267 -27.47 13.29 -16.85
N ASP A 268 -28.01 14.33 -17.51
CA ASP A 268 -28.81 14.22 -18.72
C ASP A 268 -28.01 14.84 -19.88
N PRO A 269 -27.53 14.02 -20.85
CA PRO A 269 -26.74 14.52 -21.98
C PRO A 269 -27.56 15.35 -22.97
N ASP A 270 -28.88 15.17 -23.00
CA ASP A 270 -29.78 15.86 -23.93
C ASP A 270 -30.29 17.18 -23.33
N ASP A 271 -30.38 17.26 -22.01
CA ASP A 271 -30.83 18.45 -21.28
C ASP A 271 -29.94 18.76 -20.06
N PRO A 272 -28.85 19.51 -20.24
CA PRO A 272 -27.96 19.92 -19.15
C PRO A 272 -28.65 20.69 -18.02
N SER A 273 -29.83 21.27 -18.23
CA SER A 273 -30.58 21.99 -17.19
C SER A 273 -31.21 21.06 -16.15
N LYS A 274 -31.38 19.78 -16.49
CA LYS A 274 -31.84 18.72 -15.57
C LYS A 274 -30.70 18.01 -14.85
N SER A 275 -29.46 18.25 -15.27
CA SER A 275 -28.28 17.65 -14.66
C SER A 275 -28.01 18.26 -13.29
N HIS A 276 -27.41 17.46 -12.39
CA HIS A 276 -26.98 17.98 -11.09
C HIS A 276 -25.90 19.08 -11.29
N PRO A 277 -26.01 20.25 -10.64
CA PRO A 277 -25.13 21.40 -10.92
C PRO A 277 -23.66 21.18 -10.57
N HIS A 278 -23.37 20.16 -9.76
CA HIS A 278 -22.01 19.80 -9.32
C HIS A 278 -21.38 18.68 -10.17
N TRP A 279 -22.05 18.25 -11.25
CA TRP A 279 -21.48 17.30 -12.19
C TRP A 279 -21.77 17.71 -13.64
N SER A 280 -20.72 17.75 -14.45
CA SER A 280 -20.80 17.83 -15.91
C SER A 280 -19.50 17.28 -16.51
N PRO A 281 -19.50 16.85 -17.78
CA PRO A 281 -18.28 16.38 -18.41
C PRO A 281 -17.16 17.44 -18.34
N GLY A 282 -15.99 17.04 -17.84
CA GLY A 282 -14.81 17.89 -17.79
C GLY A 282 -14.66 18.76 -16.54
N LEU A 283 -15.58 18.69 -15.56
CA LEU A 283 -15.34 19.33 -14.26
C LEU A 283 -14.06 18.79 -13.61
N THR A 284 -13.36 19.67 -12.90
CA THR A 284 -12.13 19.34 -12.21
C THR A 284 -12.39 19.01 -10.75
N HIS A 285 -12.00 17.81 -10.34
CA HIS A 285 -12.19 17.24 -9.01
C HIS A 285 -10.86 17.21 -8.26
N VAL A 286 -10.85 17.71 -7.02
CA VAL A 286 -9.69 17.61 -6.12
C VAL A 286 -10.12 17.00 -4.80
N LEU A 287 -9.46 15.93 -4.39
CA LEU A 287 -9.66 15.30 -3.08
C LEU A 287 -8.39 15.48 -2.23
N TYR A 288 -8.56 16.00 -1.02
CA TYR A 288 -7.47 16.15 -0.07
C TYR A 288 -7.28 14.88 0.76
N GLY A 289 -6.04 14.41 0.87
CA GLY A 289 -5.65 13.39 1.84
C GLY A 289 -4.34 12.67 1.48
N LEU A 290 -3.71 12.08 2.50
CA LEU A 290 -2.42 11.40 2.39
C LEU A 290 -2.53 9.89 2.16
N ASP A 291 -3.74 9.33 2.18
CA ASP A 291 -3.91 7.89 2.10
C ASP A 291 -3.71 7.39 0.66
N ALA A 292 -3.18 6.18 0.54
CA ALA A 292 -2.96 5.51 -0.74
C ALA A 292 -4.29 5.13 -1.38
N ASP A 293 -5.28 4.78 -0.57
CA ASP A 293 -6.61 4.35 -0.99
C ASP A 293 -7.33 5.44 -1.81
N LEU A 294 -7.07 6.72 -1.52
CA LEU A 294 -7.59 7.85 -2.29
C LEU A 294 -7.13 7.86 -3.76
N ILE A 295 -5.95 7.32 -4.06
CA ILE A 295 -5.47 7.16 -5.44
C ILE A 295 -6.35 6.14 -6.16
N MET A 296 -6.60 5.00 -5.50
CA MET A 296 -7.41 3.92 -6.05
C MET A 296 -8.86 4.35 -6.23
N LEU A 297 -9.44 5.00 -5.22
CA LEU A 297 -10.80 5.50 -5.28
C LEU A 297 -10.93 6.59 -6.37
N GLY A 298 -9.97 7.52 -6.45
CA GLY A 298 -9.94 8.54 -7.50
C GLY A 298 -9.85 7.93 -8.91
N LEU A 299 -9.05 6.87 -9.09
CA LEU A 299 -9.00 6.12 -10.35
C LEU A 299 -10.33 5.40 -10.65
N ALA A 300 -10.96 4.78 -9.65
CA ALA A 300 -12.23 4.06 -9.76
C ALA A 300 -13.42 4.96 -10.15
N THR A 301 -13.35 6.27 -9.89
CA THR A 301 -14.40 7.21 -10.35
C THR A 301 -14.50 7.30 -11.87
N HIS A 302 -13.41 6.99 -12.57
CA HIS A 302 -13.23 7.27 -14.00
C HIS A 302 -13.47 8.73 -14.42
N GLU A 303 -13.41 9.67 -13.47
CA GLU A 303 -13.44 11.10 -13.81
C GLU A 303 -12.16 11.48 -14.56
N PRO A 304 -12.26 12.17 -15.71
CA PRO A 304 -11.09 12.53 -16.52
C PRO A 304 -10.15 13.51 -15.82
N ASN A 305 -10.71 14.50 -15.13
CA ASN A 305 -9.96 15.58 -14.47
C ASN A 305 -10.03 15.40 -12.94
N PHE A 306 -9.30 14.41 -12.42
CA PHE A 306 -9.21 14.15 -10.99
C PHE A 306 -7.78 14.33 -10.47
N MET A 307 -7.62 14.99 -9.32
CA MET A 307 -6.33 15.18 -8.66
C MET A 307 -6.44 14.95 -7.15
N LEU A 308 -5.31 14.62 -6.52
CA LEU A 308 -5.20 14.60 -5.06
C LEU A 308 -4.33 15.75 -4.57
N LEU A 309 -4.84 16.53 -3.63
CA LEU A 309 -4.05 17.53 -2.91
C LEU A 309 -3.41 16.87 -1.69
N ARG A 310 -2.09 16.98 -1.58
CA ARG A 310 -1.29 16.28 -0.56
C ARG A 310 -0.27 17.22 0.06
N GLU A 311 0.00 17.03 1.34
CA GLU A 311 1.16 17.65 1.99
C GLU A 311 2.44 16.97 1.51
N LYS A 312 3.50 17.74 1.24
CA LYS A 312 4.78 17.17 0.83
C LYS A 312 5.34 16.28 1.94
N MET A 313 5.88 15.12 1.56
CA MET A 313 6.45 14.17 2.53
C MET A 313 7.57 14.80 3.39
N SER A 314 8.32 15.78 2.86
CA SER A 314 9.33 16.51 3.63
C SER A 314 8.72 17.30 4.79
N VAL A 315 7.49 17.80 4.65
CA VAL A 315 6.70 18.52 5.67
C VAL A 315 6.19 17.54 6.70
N VAL A 316 5.56 16.46 6.24
CA VAL A 316 4.98 15.42 7.11
C VAL A 316 6.06 14.73 7.96
N MET A 317 7.23 14.42 7.38
CA MET A 317 8.33 13.72 8.04
C MET A 317 9.33 14.65 8.74
N ALA A 318 9.06 15.95 8.83
CA ALA A 318 9.94 16.89 9.52
C ALA A 318 10.10 16.47 11.00
N GLY A 319 11.34 16.40 11.48
CA GLY A 319 11.67 15.97 12.84
C GLY A 319 11.79 14.45 13.02
N ARG A 320 11.60 13.63 11.96
CA ARG A 320 11.74 12.17 12.02
C ARG A 320 12.87 11.63 11.14
N GLY A 321 13.46 10.51 11.55
CA GLY A 321 14.46 9.76 10.77
C GLY A 321 15.59 10.66 10.22
N ARG A 322 15.83 10.61 8.91
CA ARG A 322 16.83 11.45 8.21
C ARG A 322 16.55 12.97 8.29
N HIS A 323 15.35 13.38 8.71
CA HIS A 323 14.93 14.78 8.83
C HIS A 323 14.86 15.28 10.28
N LYS A 324 15.53 14.61 11.24
CA LYS A 324 15.53 14.98 12.67
C LYS A 324 15.92 16.44 12.95
N HIS A 325 16.78 17.04 12.12
CA HIS A 325 17.21 18.44 12.27
C HIS A 325 16.21 19.48 11.74
N ARG A 326 15.16 19.05 11.03
CA ARG A 326 14.19 19.97 10.44
C ARG A 326 13.07 20.23 11.44
N LYS A 327 12.83 21.50 11.77
CA LYS A 327 11.75 21.89 12.68
C LYS A 327 10.40 21.51 12.07
N LYS A 328 9.56 20.83 12.87
CA LYS A 328 8.16 20.57 12.52
C LYS A 328 7.41 21.89 12.48
N LYS A 329 6.74 22.14 11.36
CA LYS A 329 5.96 23.35 11.11
C LYS A 329 4.51 23.13 11.57
N ASP A 330 3.89 24.12 12.19
CA ASP A 330 2.47 24.05 12.54
C ASP A 330 1.65 24.00 11.24
N MET A 331 0.63 23.15 11.19
CA MET A 331 -0.26 23.04 10.03
C MET A 331 -0.91 24.40 9.67
N LEU A 332 -1.18 25.23 10.68
CA LEU A 332 -1.71 26.58 10.47
C LEU A 332 -0.69 27.54 9.83
N GLU A 333 0.59 27.17 9.73
CA GLU A 333 1.62 27.96 9.04
C GLU A 333 1.82 27.50 7.59
N TYR A 334 1.19 26.41 7.15
CA TYR A 334 1.44 25.82 5.84
C TYR A 334 1.15 26.80 4.70
N THR A 335 2.03 26.85 3.73
CA THR A 335 1.94 27.68 2.54
C THR A 335 1.67 26.79 1.33
N ARG A 336 1.39 27.38 0.17
CA ARG A 336 1.20 26.62 -1.07
C ARG A 336 2.40 25.73 -1.41
N ASP A 337 3.61 26.17 -1.05
CA ASP A 337 4.84 25.41 -1.30
C ASP A 337 4.98 24.16 -0.44
N ASP A 338 4.15 24.01 0.60
CA ASP A 338 4.12 22.83 1.46
C ASP A 338 3.22 21.71 0.89
N PHE A 339 2.48 21.99 -0.19
CA PHE A 339 1.58 21.04 -0.85
C PHE A 339 2.08 20.62 -2.23
N GLU A 340 1.58 19.49 -2.71
CA GLU A 340 1.76 18.97 -4.06
C GLU A 340 0.43 18.39 -4.59
N LEU A 341 0.26 18.41 -5.91
CA LEU A 341 -0.89 17.83 -6.59
C LEU A 341 -0.47 16.55 -7.30
N LEU A 342 -1.13 15.44 -6.96
CA LEU A 342 -1.04 14.20 -7.72
C LEU A 342 -2.13 14.19 -8.80
N GLU A 343 -1.73 14.26 -10.06
CA GLU A 343 -2.63 14.37 -11.20
C GLU A 343 -3.02 12.98 -11.70
N LEU A 344 -4.19 12.48 -11.30
CA LEU A 344 -4.67 11.17 -11.76
C LEU A 344 -4.99 11.19 -13.25
N ARG A 345 -5.33 12.36 -13.81
CA ARG A 345 -5.40 12.55 -15.27
C ARG A 345 -4.11 12.13 -15.96
N ALA A 346 -2.97 12.68 -15.53
CA ALA A 346 -1.67 12.35 -16.10
C ALA A 346 -1.36 10.86 -15.90
N LEU A 347 -1.73 10.27 -14.76
CA LEU A 347 -1.59 8.83 -14.53
C LEU A 347 -2.40 8.00 -15.53
N ARG A 348 -3.66 8.38 -15.83
CA ARG A 348 -4.47 7.72 -16.87
C ARG A 348 -3.82 7.82 -18.26
N GLU A 349 -3.24 8.97 -18.58
CA GLU A 349 -2.49 9.15 -19.83
C GLU A 349 -1.24 8.24 -19.86
N MET A 350 -0.53 8.07 -18.74
CA MET A 350 0.61 7.14 -18.66
C MET A 350 0.17 5.69 -18.85
N PHE A 351 -0.95 5.26 -18.24
CA PHE A 351 -1.54 3.94 -18.49
C PHE A 351 -1.91 3.75 -19.97
N THR A 352 -2.50 4.77 -20.60
CA THR A 352 -2.85 4.74 -22.03
C THR A 352 -1.60 4.49 -22.88
N ILE A 353 -0.48 5.17 -22.56
CA ILE A 353 0.79 5.00 -23.28
C ILE A 353 1.39 3.61 -23.03
N GLN A 354 1.41 3.15 -21.77
CA GLN A 354 1.98 1.86 -21.40
C GLN A 354 1.25 0.67 -22.04
N PHE A 355 -0.08 0.75 -22.12
CA PHE A 355 -0.93 -0.32 -22.65
C PHE A 355 -1.31 -0.15 -24.12
N ARG A 356 -0.80 0.89 -24.81
CA ARG A 356 -1.13 1.19 -26.22
C ARG A 356 -0.94 0.02 -27.17
N LYS A 357 0.01 -0.88 -26.89
CA LYS A 357 0.32 -2.06 -27.72
C LYS A 357 -0.86 -3.02 -27.86
N PHE A 358 -1.82 -2.98 -26.93
CA PHE A 358 -3.02 -3.82 -26.97
C PHE A 358 -4.15 -3.20 -27.80
N ALA A 359 -4.02 -1.94 -28.23
CA ALA A 359 -4.94 -1.33 -29.20
C ALA A 359 -4.70 -1.82 -30.64
N ASP A 360 -3.53 -2.41 -30.92
CA ASP A 360 -3.20 -2.92 -32.25
C ASP A 360 -4.04 -4.17 -32.58
N PRO A 361 -4.58 -4.30 -33.82
CA PRO A 361 -5.37 -5.46 -34.21
C PRO A 361 -4.63 -6.78 -34.01
N GLY A 362 -5.31 -7.76 -33.42
CA GLY A 362 -4.78 -9.12 -33.20
C GLY A 362 -3.85 -9.26 -31.98
N ARG A 363 -3.66 -8.22 -31.17
CA ARG A 363 -2.92 -8.29 -29.90
C ARG A 363 -3.77 -8.65 -28.69
N LEU A 364 -5.09 -8.46 -28.79
CA LEU A 364 -6.05 -8.79 -27.75
C LEU A 364 -7.29 -9.38 -28.43
N ASP A 365 -7.81 -10.50 -27.89
CA ASP A 365 -9.06 -11.13 -28.35
C ASP A 365 -10.29 -10.50 -27.66
N ALA A 366 -10.22 -9.19 -27.43
CA ALA A 366 -11.25 -8.37 -26.80
C ALA A 366 -11.06 -6.90 -27.21
N GLU A 367 -12.11 -6.09 -27.06
CA GLU A 367 -12.02 -4.64 -27.29
C GLU A 367 -11.11 -3.99 -26.24
N TYR A 368 -10.08 -3.28 -26.71
CA TYR A 368 -9.15 -2.56 -25.85
C TYR A 368 -9.81 -1.32 -25.24
N ASP A 369 -9.82 -1.25 -23.91
CA ASP A 369 -10.28 -0.11 -23.12
C ASP A 369 -9.34 0.09 -21.92
N VAL A 370 -8.63 1.23 -21.91
CA VAL A 370 -7.73 1.60 -20.81
C VAL A 370 -8.47 1.75 -19.47
N ARG A 371 -9.76 2.09 -19.48
CA ARG A 371 -10.56 2.18 -18.24
C ARG A 371 -10.67 0.81 -17.57
N ARG A 372 -10.80 -0.25 -18.36
CA ARG A 372 -10.85 -1.63 -17.87
C ARG A 372 -9.50 -2.12 -17.36
N VAL A 373 -8.41 -1.70 -18.00
CA VAL A 373 -7.05 -1.91 -17.47
C VAL A 373 -6.88 -1.23 -16.11
N ILE A 374 -7.42 -0.02 -15.94
CA ILE A 374 -7.36 0.70 -14.66
C ILE A 374 -8.19 -0.02 -13.59
N ASP A 375 -9.37 -0.53 -13.92
CA ASP A 375 -10.19 -1.34 -12.99
C ASP A 375 -9.42 -2.59 -12.53
N ASP A 376 -8.77 -3.30 -13.46
CA ASP A 376 -7.95 -4.46 -13.15
C ASP A 376 -6.72 -4.09 -12.31
N PHE A 377 -6.05 -2.96 -12.61
CA PHE A 377 -4.93 -2.47 -11.82
C PHE A 377 -5.34 -2.19 -10.37
N ILE A 378 -6.48 -1.51 -10.15
CA ILE A 378 -7.02 -1.26 -8.81
C ILE A 378 -7.26 -2.59 -8.08
N PHE A 379 -7.85 -3.57 -8.77
CA PHE A 379 -8.12 -4.88 -8.21
C PHE A 379 -6.83 -5.64 -7.84
N ILE A 380 -5.83 -5.63 -8.71
CA ILE A 380 -4.52 -6.25 -8.48
C ILE A 380 -3.83 -5.62 -7.25
N CYS A 381 -3.92 -4.30 -7.11
CA CYS A 381 -3.37 -3.60 -5.94
C CYS A 381 -4.04 -4.00 -4.63
N MET A 382 -5.18 -4.69 -4.62
CA MET A 382 -5.77 -5.20 -3.38
C MET A 382 -4.95 -6.35 -2.76
N PHE A 383 -4.10 -7.04 -3.54
CA PHE A 383 -3.32 -8.20 -3.07
C PHE A 383 -2.07 -7.85 -2.26
N VAL A 384 -1.56 -6.63 -2.39
CA VAL A 384 -0.48 -6.10 -1.53
C VAL A 384 -0.97 -5.66 -0.14
N GLY A 385 -2.25 -5.93 0.16
CA GLY A 385 -2.89 -5.64 1.43
C GLY A 385 -3.66 -4.33 1.38
N ASN A 386 -4.81 -4.33 2.04
CA ASN A 386 -5.66 -3.16 2.20
C ASN A 386 -6.30 -3.19 3.60
N ASP A 387 -7.18 -2.23 3.87
CA ASP A 387 -7.82 -2.11 5.18
C ASP A 387 -8.76 -3.27 5.55
N PHE A 388 -9.16 -4.08 4.58
CA PHE A 388 -10.12 -5.17 4.73
C PHE A 388 -9.47 -6.57 4.67
N LEU A 389 -8.41 -6.71 3.88
CA LEU A 389 -7.72 -7.97 3.66
C LEU A 389 -6.22 -7.85 3.98
N PRO A 390 -5.64 -8.86 4.66
CA PRO A 390 -4.19 -8.92 4.82
C PRO A 390 -3.51 -9.04 3.45
N HIS A 391 -2.25 -8.60 3.38
CA HIS A 391 -1.43 -8.80 2.19
C HIS A 391 -1.16 -10.29 1.98
N VAL A 392 -0.97 -10.68 0.71
CA VAL A 392 -0.44 -12.02 0.39
C VAL A 392 1.02 -12.06 0.86
N PRO A 393 1.44 -13.09 1.64
CA PRO A 393 2.73 -13.06 2.34
C PRO A 393 3.97 -12.78 1.47
N HIS A 394 4.01 -13.29 0.23
CA HIS A 394 5.14 -13.07 -0.69
C HIS A 394 5.02 -11.79 -1.55
N LEU A 395 3.92 -11.04 -1.42
CA LEU A 395 3.62 -9.82 -2.20
C LEU A 395 3.78 -8.56 -1.35
N GLU A 396 5.01 -8.25 -1.00
CA GLU A 396 5.36 -7.02 -0.31
C GLU A 396 5.85 -5.93 -1.30
N ILE A 397 5.39 -4.70 -1.10
CA ILE A 397 5.70 -3.57 -2.01
C ILE A 397 7.20 -3.23 -2.01
N ASP A 398 7.85 -3.36 -0.86
CA ASP A 398 9.30 -3.18 -0.72
C ASP A 398 10.11 -4.12 -1.60
N ASN A 399 9.57 -5.30 -1.84
CA ASN A 399 10.17 -6.36 -2.66
C ASN A 399 9.77 -6.25 -4.13
N GLY A 400 9.11 -5.16 -4.55
CA GLY A 400 8.72 -4.92 -5.94
C GLY A 400 7.44 -5.63 -6.36
N ALA A 401 6.59 -6.07 -5.42
CA ALA A 401 5.38 -6.84 -5.74
C ALA A 401 4.44 -6.15 -6.74
N LEU A 402 4.27 -4.82 -6.66
CA LEU A 402 3.44 -4.08 -7.62
C LEU A 402 3.96 -4.18 -9.06
N SER A 403 5.29 -4.09 -9.24
CA SER A 403 5.91 -4.25 -10.55
C SER A 403 5.76 -5.69 -11.06
N LEU A 404 6.00 -6.68 -10.19
CA LEU A 404 5.82 -8.10 -10.52
C LEU A 404 4.40 -8.39 -11.01
N MET A 405 3.40 -7.97 -10.22
CA MET A 405 1.99 -8.19 -10.54
C MET A 405 1.55 -7.45 -11.81
N LEU A 406 2.00 -6.20 -12.02
CA LEU A 406 1.67 -5.44 -13.22
C LEU A 406 2.30 -6.06 -14.48
N ASN A 407 3.55 -6.52 -14.39
CA ASN A 407 4.22 -7.20 -15.51
C ASN A 407 3.52 -8.53 -15.84
N ASN A 408 3.21 -9.34 -14.82
CA ASN A 408 2.46 -10.58 -14.99
C ASN A 408 1.09 -10.32 -15.65
N TYR A 409 0.38 -9.27 -15.24
CA TYR A 409 -0.86 -8.86 -15.89
C TYR A 409 -0.66 -8.49 -17.36
N ILE A 410 0.36 -7.70 -17.67
CA ILE A 410 0.68 -7.30 -19.05
C ILE A 410 0.98 -8.52 -19.94
N ASP A 411 1.66 -9.53 -19.40
CA ASP A 411 2.05 -10.72 -20.16
C ASP A 411 0.87 -11.67 -20.39
N LEU A 412 -0.02 -11.82 -19.39
CA LEU A 412 -1.18 -12.72 -19.47
C LEU A 412 -2.41 -12.11 -20.16
N LEU A 413 -2.52 -10.78 -20.22
CA LEU A 413 -3.71 -10.10 -20.77
C LEU A 413 -4.08 -10.58 -22.20
N PRO A 414 -3.15 -10.80 -23.15
CA PRO A 414 -3.46 -11.33 -24.49
C PRO A 414 -4.05 -12.74 -24.49
N GLU A 415 -3.70 -13.56 -23.50
CA GLU A 415 -4.18 -14.94 -23.40
C GLU A 415 -5.61 -14.99 -22.85
N TRP A 416 -5.99 -13.95 -22.12
CA TRP A 416 -7.34 -13.76 -21.66
C TRP A 416 -8.15 -13.08 -22.78
N GLY A 417 -9.26 -13.68 -23.20
CA GLY A 417 -10.26 -13.02 -24.06
C GLY A 417 -11.01 -11.88 -23.34
N GLY A 418 -10.33 -11.07 -22.54
CA GLY A 418 -10.85 -9.95 -21.77
C GLY A 418 -10.17 -9.75 -20.40
N TYR A 419 -10.68 -8.78 -19.65
CA TYR A 419 -10.13 -8.27 -18.38
C TYR A 419 -10.36 -9.18 -17.16
N LEU A 420 -9.62 -8.97 -16.07
CA LEU A 420 -9.79 -9.70 -14.80
C LEU A 420 -11.12 -9.36 -14.12
N THR A 421 -11.56 -8.12 -14.27
CA THR A 421 -12.76 -7.57 -13.64
C THR A 421 -13.76 -7.10 -14.68
N ASN A 422 -15.04 -7.08 -14.29
CA ASN A 422 -16.13 -6.42 -14.99
C ASN A 422 -16.99 -5.66 -14.00
N LYS A 423 -16.66 -4.37 -13.82
CA LYS A 423 -17.21 -3.54 -12.74
C LYS A 423 -16.95 -4.24 -11.40
N GLY A 424 -18.01 -4.58 -10.65
CA GLY A 424 -17.89 -5.29 -9.38
C GLY A 424 -17.70 -6.81 -9.48
N ALA A 425 -17.71 -7.40 -10.68
CA ALA A 425 -17.59 -8.85 -10.85
C ALA A 425 -16.15 -9.26 -11.20
N ILE A 426 -15.63 -10.29 -10.53
CA ILE A 426 -14.31 -10.87 -10.76
C ILE A 426 -14.45 -12.10 -11.67
N HIS A 427 -13.55 -12.27 -12.64
CA HIS A 427 -13.51 -13.47 -13.47
C HIS A 427 -12.64 -14.56 -12.82
N PRO A 428 -13.23 -15.65 -12.26
CA PRO A 428 -12.50 -16.60 -11.43
C PRO A 428 -11.37 -17.32 -12.19
N GLY A 429 -11.62 -17.83 -13.40
CA GLY A 429 -10.59 -18.57 -14.15
C GLY A 429 -9.39 -17.73 -14.59
N ARG A 430 -9.58 -16.43 -14.85
CA ARG A 430 -8.49 -15.51 -15.21
C ARG A 430 -7.68 -15.15 -13.98
N LEU A 431 -8.36 -14.92 -12.85
CA LEU A 431 -7.72 -14.70 -11.57
C LEU A 431 -6.91 -15.92 -11.10
N GLU A 432 -7.45 -17.13 -11.26
CA GLU A 432 -6.73 -18.36 -10.97
C GLU A 432 -5.47 -18.49 -11.82
N HIS A 433 -5.57 -18.21 -13.13
CA HIS A 433 -4.39 -18.20 -14.01
C HIS A 433 -3.35 -17.15 -13.58
N PHE A 434 -3.80 -15.95 -13.20
CA PHE A 434 -2.94 -14.89 -12.69
C PHE A 434 -2.16 -15.34 -11.44
N PHE A 435 -2.85 -15.95 -10.47
CA PHE A 435 -2.21 -16.47 -9.25
C PHE A 435 -1.30 -17.66 -9.52
N TYR A 436 -1.63 -18.53 -10.47
CA TYR A 436 -0.76 -19.65 -10.86
C TYR A 436 0.61 -19.16 -11.32
N ASN A 437 0.64 -18.08 -12.11
CA ASN A 437 1.91 -17.49 -12.56
C ASN A 437 2.65 -16.78 -11.41
N LEU A 438 1.94 -16.11 -10.50
CA LEU A 438 2.56 -15.51 -9.30
C LEU A 438 3.17 -16.55 -8.35
N ALA A 439 2.52 -17.71 -8.20
CA ALA A 439 2.97 -18.77 -7.29
C ALA A 439 4.35 -19.33 -7.65
N VAL A 440 4.78 -19.20 -8.92
CA VAL A 440 6.14 -19.61 -9.36
C VAL A 440 7.23 -18.83 -8.62
N PHE A 441 6.96 -17.58 -8.23
CA PHE A 441 7.92 -16.71 -7.54
C PHE A 441 7.88 -16.85 -6.02
N GLU A 442 6.91 -17.59 -5.48
CA GLU A 442 6.69 -17.69 -4.03
C GLU A 442 7.84 -18.40 -3.33
N GLU A 443 8.32 -19.51 -3.90
CA GLU A 443 9.41 -20.28 -3.30
C GLU A 443 10.70 -19.46 -3.24
N GLU A 444 11.08 -18.82 -4.35
CA GLU A 444 12.28 -17.96 -4.41
C GLU A 444 12.18 -16.81 -3.40
N HIS A 445 11.00 -16.18 -3.28
CA HIS A 445 10.77 -15.13 -2.31
C HIS A 445 11.04 -15.59 -0.88
N PHE A 446 10.47 -16.73 -0.46
CA PHE A 446 10.64 -17.24 0.90
C PHE A 446 12.06 -17.72 1.17
N ARG A 447 12.75 -18.31 0.19
CA ARG A 447 14.16 -18.66 0.32
C ARG A 447 15.03 -17.42 0.55
N ARG A 448 14.81 -16.35 -0.24
CA ARG A 448 15.53 -15.08 -0.06
C ARG A 448 15.24 -14.46 1.30
N ARG A 449 13.97 -14.45 1.73
CA ARG A 449 13.58 -13.91 3.03
C ARG A 449 14.20 -14.68 4.18
N ALA A 450 14.16 -16.02 4.14
CA ALA A 450 14.79 -16.87 5.14
C ALA A 450 16.30 -16.61 5.24
N TYR A 451 16.95 -16.37 4.10
CA TYR A 451 18.34 -15.95 4.05
C TYR A 451 18.57 -14.56 4.68
N GLU A 452 17.77 -13.55 4.32
CA GLU A 452 17.89 -12.19 4.86
C GLU A 452 17.59 -12.10 6.37
N GLU A 453 16.65 -12.93 6.85
CA GLU A 453 16.25 -13.02 8.26
C GLU A 453 17.18 -13.95 9.08
N ASN A 454 18.19 -14.57 8.45
CA ASN A 454 19.10 -15.56 9.04
C ASN A 454 18.36 -16.70 9.75
N GLU A 455 17.30 -17.20 9.13
CA GLU A 455 16.55 -18.35 9.65
C GLU A 455 17.45 -19.59 9.72
N PRO A 456 17.37 -20.41 10.80
CA PRO A 456 18.18 -21.61 10.94
C PRO A 456 18.05 -22.54 9.73
N GLY A 457 19.18 -22.88 9.10
CA GLY A 457 19.24 -23.73 7.90
C GLY A 457 19.22 -22.97 6.56
N TRP A 458 19.10 -21.64 6.57
CA TRP A 458 19.07 -20.80 5.36
C TRP A 458 20.13 -19.68 5.34
N GLY A 459 20.97 -19.58 6.37
CA GLY A 459 22.10 -18.64 6.37
C GLY A 459 23.16 -19.02 5.33
N LEU A 460 23.83 -18.02 4.74
CA LEU A 460 25.14 -18.28 4.15
C LEU A 460 26.04 -18.68 5.32
N GLY A 461 26.55 -19.91 5.31
CA GLY A 461 27.69 -20.24 6.15
C GLY A 461 28.76 -19.21 5.87
N THR A 462 28.98 -18.26 6.77
CA THR A 462 30.15 -17.40 6.65
C THR A 462 31.35 -18.32 6.84
N GLU A 463 32.42 -18.16 6.05
CA GLU A 463 33.63 -18.99 6.15
C GLU A 463 34.28 -18.97 7.56
N ASN A 464 33.71 -18.24 8.52
CA ASN A 464 34.15 -18.13 9.90
C ASN A 464 33.05 -18.33 10.96
N GLU A 465 31.83 -18.74 10.59
CA GLU A 465 30.87 -19.25 11.57
C GLU A 465 31.23 -20.71 11.86
N LEU A 466 32.16 -20.90 12.81
CA LEU A 466 32.23 -22.14 13.57
C LEU A 466 30.82 -22.35 14.14
N GLU A 467 30.11 -23.36 13.63
CA GLU A 467 28.89 -23.85 14.26
C GLU A 467 29.14 -23.92 15.77
N LYS A 468 28.38 -23.13 16.53
CA LYS A 468 28.48 -23.15 18.00
C LYS A 468 28.14 -24.52 18.57
N ASP A 469 27.46 -25.34 17.78
CA ASP A 469 27.04 -26.68 18.13
C ASP A 469 28.00 -27.69 17.49
N ASP A 470 29.19 -27.78 18.08
CA ASP A 470 30.06 -28.95 17.95
C ASP A 470 29.20 -30.21 18.18
N PHE A 471 29.09 -31.08 17.18
CA PHE A 471 28.32 -32.34 17.23
C PHE A 471 28.63 -33.18 18.49
N TYR A 472 29.83 -33.05 19.05
CA TYR A 472 30.31 -33.71 20.26
C TYR A 472 30.45 -32.79 21.48
N GLY A 473 30.24 -31.48 21.34
CA GLY A 473 30.39 -30.48 22.38
C GLY A 473 31.77 -30.43 23.06
N VAL A 474 31.89 -29.64 24.13
CA VAL A 474 33.13 -29.56 24.95
C VAL A 474 33.42 -30.87 25.70
N TRP A 475 32.38 -31.65 25.94
CA TRP A 475 32.40 -32.92 26.66
C TRP A 475 31.59 -33.96 25.89
N TYR A 476 32.21 -35.10 25.60
CA TYR A 476 31.51 -36.26 25.07
C TYR A 476 31.22 -37.20 26.25
N GLY A 477 29.97 -37.18 26.72
CA GLY A 477 29.61 -37.79 28.01
C GLY A 477 30.22 -37.03 29.19
N ALA A 478 30.76 -37.76 30.18
CA ALA A 478 31.38 -37.17 31.39
C ALA A 478 32.89 -36.87 31.22
N SER A 479 33.44 -37.04 30.02
CA SER A 479 34.88 -36.93 29.73
C SER A 479 35.15 -35.84 28.69
N LYS A 480 36.33 -35.18 28.76
CA LYS A 480 36.68 -34.15 27.76
C LYS A 480 36.71 -34.81 26.37
N THR A 481 36.11 -34.13 25.39
CA THR A 481 36.01 -34.65 24.02
C THR A 481 37.41 -35.03 23.49
N PRO A 482 37.62 -36.31 23.10
CA PRO A 482 38.91 -36.79 22.60
C PRO A 482 39.39 -36.01 21.38
N LYS A 483 40.70 -35.87 21.19
CA LYS A 483 41.29 -35.11 20.07
C LYS A 483 40.78 -35.58 18.70
N MET A 484 40.68 -36.90 18.49
CA MET A 484 40.14 -37.47 17.24
C MET A 484 38.70 -37.00 16.93
N ALA A 485 37.85 -36.84 17.95
CA ALA A 485 36.48 -36.36 17.74
C ALA A 485 36.45 -34.86 17.38
N LYS A 486 37.36 -34.06 17.95
CA LYS A 486 37.53 -32.64 17.58
C LYS A 486 38.04 -32.47 16.14
N GLU A 487 38.93 -33.36 15.70
CA GLU A 487 39.44 -33.37 14.32
C GLU A 487 38.36 -33.82 13.32
N ALA A 488 37.44 -34.70 13.71
CA ALA A 488 36.31 -35.11 12.87
C ALA A 488 35.35 -33.94 12.56
N ASN A 489 35.06 -33.08 13.54
CA ASN A 489 34.23 -31.88 13.33
C ASN A 489 34.81 -30.94 12.27
N GLN A 490 36.13 -30.82 12.19
CA GLN A 490 36.78 -29.94 11.21
C GLN A 490 36.69 -30.47 9.77
N LYS A 491 36.51 -31.79 9.58
CA LYS A 491 36.36 -32.39 8.24
C LYS A 491 34.95 -32.23 7.67
N PHE A 492 33.91 -32.35 8.50
CA PHE A 492 32.51 -32.26 8.05
C PHE A 492 32.09 -30.86 7.57
N VAL A 493 32.73 -29.80 8.08
CA VAL A 493 32.46 -28.41 7.67
C VAL A 493 32.94 -28.11 6.23
N VAL A 494 33.92 -28.87 5.72
CA VAL A 494 34.48 -28.61 4.37
C VAL A 494 33.79 -29.43 3.27
N GLU A 495 33.28 -30.63 3.58
CA GLU A 495 32.72 -31.54 2.58
C GLU A 495 31.24 -31.31 2.23
N THR A 496 30.50 -30.50 2.99
CA THR A 496 29.06 -30.29 2.76
C THR A 496 28.71 -29.23 1.70
N ASN A 497 29.71 -28.55 1.13
CA ASN A 497 29.52 -27.49 0.12
C ASN A 497 29.99 -27.84 -1.31
N ILE A 498 30.15 -29.12 -1.64
CA ILE A 498 30.42 -29.54 -3.03
C ILE A 498 29.38 -30.61 -3.43
N PHE A 499 28.30 -30.18 -4.08
CA PHE A 499 27.52 -31.09 -4.92
C PHE A 499 28.09 -31.03 -6.34
N GLU A 500 29.01 -31.94 -6.64
CA GLU A 500 29.36 -32.28 -8.02
C GLU A 500 28.25 -33.13 -8.63
N SER A 501 27.69 -32.64 -9.73
CA SER A 501 26.87 -33.41 -10.64
C SER A 501 27.78 -34.30 -11.51
N ALA A 502 27.73 -35.62 -11.35
CA ALA A 502 28.16 -36.52 -12.42
C ALA A 502 27.51 -37.91 -12.31
N ALA A 503 27.04 -38.36 -13.47
CA ALA A 503 26.50 -39.67 -13.73
C ALA A 503 27.62 -40.70 -14.01
N ASP A 504 27.32 -41.95 -13.67
CA ASP A 504 27.71 -43.21 -14.32
C ASP A 504 29.19 -43.67 -14.41
N GLU A 505 29.30 -45.01 -14.51
CA GLU A 505 30.49 -45.88 -14.66
C GLU A 505 31.25 -46.20 -13.36
N GLY A 506 31.58 -47.43 -12.97
CA GLY A 506 31.54 -48.75 -13.59
C GLY A 506 32.56 -49.63 -12.84
N ASP A 507 32.21 -50.90 -12.62
CA ASP A 507 33.07 -52.06 -12.30
C ASP A 507 34.49 -51.86 -11.68
N GLN A 508 34.74 -52.47 -10.52
CA GLN A 508 35.62 -53.66 -10.44
C GLN A 508 35.67 -54.33 -9.05
N ALA A 509 35.80 -55.65 -9.11
CA ALA A 509 35.63 -56.64 -8.05
C ALA A 509 36.81 -56.79 -7.05
N SER A 510 36.44 -57.06 -5.78
CA SER A 510 36.92 -58.16 -4.89
C SER A 510 38.39 -58.22 -4.40
N PRO A 511 38.77 -59.10 -3.45
CA PRO A 511 38.06 -59.76 -2.32
C PRO A 511 38.84 -59.63 -0.97
N GLU A 512 38.26 -59.96 0.19
CA GLU A 512 38.62 -61.10 1.08
C GLU A 512 38.32 -60.63 2.53
N VAL A 513 37.86 -61.39 3.53
CA VAL A 513 37.55 -62.82 3.72
C VAL A 513 36.69 -62.93 5.02
N ARG A 514 35.73 -63.86 4.97
CA ARG A 514 35.11 -64.75 6.02
C ARG A 514 35.66 -64.65 7.45
N ALA A 515 34.98 -65.00 8.54
CA ALA A 515 33.69 -65.63 8.91
C ALA A 515 33.62 -65.48 10.45
N LEU A 516 32.46 -65.54 11.12
CA LEU A 516 31.76 -66.74 11.61
C LEU A 516 30.56 -66.16 12.41
N ASP A 517 29.30 -66.36 12.01
CA ASP A 517 28.43 -67.50 12.38
C ASP A 517 28.53 -67.92 13.87
N GLU A 518 27.67 -67.33 14.70
CA GLU A 518 26.59 -67.99 15.46
C GLU A 518 25.51 -66.98 15.86
#